data_AF-A0A453I970-F1
#
_entry.id   AF-A0A453I970-F1
#
_cell.length_a   1.000
_cell.length_b   1.000
_cell.length_c   1.000
_cell.angle_alpha   90.00
_cell.angle_beta   90.00
_cell.angle_gamma   90.00
#
_symmetry.space_group_name_H-M   'P 1'
#
loop_
_entity.id
_entity.type
_entity.pdbx_description
1 polymer ?
#
loop_
_entity_poly.entity_id
_entity_poly.type
_entity_poly.pdbx_seq_one_letter_code
_entity_poly.pdbx_strand_id
1 'polypeptide(L)'
;MAEAASLFSLSAAAVVEDVLREHGCRLSDRDLASRRTGEAAARRNEAAGWLRRTVGAVAGRDLPEEPSEEEFRLGLRNGQILCSALNRVHPGAVQKVVTADSVDGAALSAFQYFENVRNFLVAAQEIGLPCFEASDLEQ
;
A
#
# COMPACT_ATOMS: atom_id res chain seq x y z
N MET A 1 -26.40 -42.22 -47.16
CA MET A 1 -26.47 -42.95 -45.87
C MET A 1 -25.05 -43.21 -45.43
N ALA A 2 -24.54 -42.86 -44.26
CA ALA A 2 -25.07 -42.11 -43.12
C ALA A 2 -23.85 -41.50 -42.39
N GLU A 3 -24.13 -40.49 -41.58
CA GLU A 3 -23.22 -39.48 -41.06
C GLU A 3 -21.96 -39.95 -40.34
N ALA A 4 -20.89 -39.19 -40.58
CA ALA A 4 -19.81 -39.00 -39.63
C ALA A 4 -20.25 -37.96 -38.58
N ALA A 5 -20.47 -38.40 -37.35
CA ALA A 5 -20.46 -37.53 -36.18
C ALA A 5 -20.02 -38.37 -34.97
N SER A 6 -18.70 -38.59 -34.90
CA SER A 6 -18.04 -38.98 -33.66
C SER A 6 -18.07 -37.80 -32.67
N LEU A 7 -18.00 -38.15 -31.37
CA LEU A 7 -17.74 -37.31 -30.19
C LEU A 7 -19.02 -36.71 -29.57
N PHE A 8 -19.41 -36.95 -28.30
CA PHE A 8 -18.65 -37.32 -27.10
C PHE A 8 -19.55 -38.17 -26.17
N SER A 9 -19.06 -39.33 -25.72
CA SER A 9 -19.64 -40.01 -24.56
C SER A 9 -19.05 -39.36 -23.30
N LEU A 10 -19.72 -38.35 -22.75
CA LEU A 10 -19.31 -37.69 -21.51
C LEU A 10 -19.53 -38.65 -20.33
N SER A 11 -18.43 -39.17 -19.80
CA SER A 11 -18.45 -40.02 -18.60
C SER A 11 -18.82 -39.19 -17.37
N ALA A 12 -19.79 -39.65 -16.59
CA ALA A 12 -20.17 -39.05 -15.32
C ALA A 12 -19.01 -38.96 -14.32
N ALA A 13 -18.04 -39.88 -14.38
CA ALA A 13 -16.85 -39.84 -13.56
C ALA A 13 -15.90 -38.69 -13.99
N ALA A 14 -15.78 -38.44 -15.29
CA ALA A 14 -14.93 -37.38 -15.81
C ALA A 14 -15.43 -35.99 -15.44
N VAL A 15 -16.75 -35.76 -15.47
CA VAL A 15 -17.32 -34.48 -15.01
C VAL A 15 -17.17 -34.28 -13.49
N VAL A 16 -17.23 -35.34 -12.69
CA VAL A 16 -16.99 -35.26 -11.24
C VAL A 16 -15.52 -34.96 -10.95
N GLU A 17 -14.57 -35.60 -11.63
CA GLU A 17 -13.15 -35.30 -11.48
C GLU A 17 -12.81 -33.87 -11.93
N ASP A 18 -13.39 -33.39 -13.03
CA ASP A 18 -13.19 -32.02 -13.52
C ASP A 18 -13.76 -30.99 -12.53
N VAL A 19 -14.96 -31.24 -12.00
CA VAL A 19 -15.57 -30.43 -10.92
C VAL A 19 -14.71 -30.43 -9.66
N LEU A 20 -14.22 -31.59 -9.20
CA LEU A 20 -13.36 -31.66 -8.03
C LEU A 20 -12.03 -30.94 -8.25
N ARG A 21 -11.46 -31.02 -9.46
CA ARG A 21 -10.23 -30.33 -9.83
C ARG A 21 -10.41 -28.82 -9.91
N GLU A 22 -11.49 -28.35 -10.53
CA GLU A 22 -11.83 -26.92 -10.61
C GLU A 22 -12.04 -26.32 -9.21
N HIS A 23 -12.80 -27.01 -8.35
CA HIS A 23 -13.04 -26.54 -6.99
C HIS A 23 -11.78 -26.61 -6.11
N GLY A 24 -10.94 -27.64 -6.28
CA GLY A 24 -9.65 -27.75 -5.58
C GLY A 24 -8.71 -26.59 -5.91
N CYS A 25 -8.53 -26.26 -7.19
CA CYS A 25 -7.72 -25.11 -7.60
C CYS A 25 -8.26 -23.78 -7.08
N ARG A 26 -9.59 -23.58 -7.10
CA ARG A 26 -10.22 -22.36 -6.59
C ARG A 26 -10.04 -22.16 -5.09
N LEU A 27 -10.10 -23.23 -4.30
CA LEU A 27 -9.85 -23.17 -2.86
C LEU A 27 -8.39 -22.81 -2.58
N SER A 28 -7.43 -23.43 -3.28
CA SER A 28 -6.02 -23.08 -3.14
C SER A 28 -5.71 -21.64 -3.55
N ASP A 29 -6.30 -21.12 -4.63
CA ASP A 29 -6.09 -19.74 -5.07
C ASP A 29 -6.67 -18.74 -4.06
N ARG A 30 -7.85 -19.05 -3.49
CA ARG A 30 -8.46 -18.25 -2.42
C ARG A 30 -7.60 -18.26 -1.15
N ASP A 31 -7.03 -19.39 -0.78
CA ASP A 31 -6.14 -19.50 0.38
C ASP A 31 -4.84 -18.73 0.16
N LEU A 32 -4.28 -18.78 -1.05
CA LEU A 32 -3.12 -17.97 -1.45
C LEU A 32 -3.44 -16.47 -1.46
N ALA A 33 -4.61 -16.07 -1.95
CA ALA A 33 -5.08 -14.68 -1.92
C ALA A 33 -5.28 -14.20 -0.47
N SER A 34 -5.92 -15.02 0.38
CA SER A 34 -6.13 -14.72 1.80
C SER A 34 -4.80 -14.55 2.56
N ARG A 35 -3.84 -15.46 2.34
CA ARG A 35 -2.49 -15.35 2.90
C ARG A 35 -1.78 -14.08 2.42
N ARG A 36 -1.85 -13.79 1.12
CA ARG A 36 -1.24 -12.57 0.55
C ARG A 36 -1.87 -11.29 1.12
N THR A 37 -3.18 -11.24 1.30
CA THR A 37 -3.88 -10.11 1.92
C THR A 37 -3.45 -9.94 3.39
N GLY A 38 -3.33 -11.04 4.12
CA GLY A 38 -2.82 -11.04 5.50
C GLY A 38 -1.38 -10.54 5.60
N GLU A 39 -0.49 -10.99 4.71
CA GLU A 39 0.90 -10.53 4.64
C GLU A 39 1.01 -9.04 4.31
N ALA A 40 0.19 -8.53 3.39
CA ALA A 40 0.15 -7.11 3.05
C ALA A 40 -0.32 -6.24 4.24
N ALA A 41 -1.35 -6.69 4.95
CA ALA A 41 -1.82 -6.02 6.17
C ALA A 41 -0.75 -6.02 7.26
N ALA A 42 -0.10 -7.16 7.51
CA ALA A 42 0.96 -7.27 8.51
C ALA A 42 2.13 -6.32 8.23
N ARG A 43 2.60 -6.25 6.98
CA ARG A 43 3.65 -5.30 6.56
C ARG A 43 3.23 -3.86 6.76
N ARG A 44 1.97 -3.54 6.49
CA ARG A 44 1.42 -2.18 6.69
C ARG A 44 1.37 -1.81 8.16
N ASN A 45 0.90 -2.72 9.02
CA ASN A 45 0.87 -2.52 10.47
C ASN A 45 2.28 -2.34 11.03
N GLU A 46 3.24 -3.14 10.57
CA GLU A 46 4.64 -3.01 10.93
C GLU A 46 5.21 -1.64 10.52
N ALA A 47 4.97 -1.21 9.28
CA ALA A 47 5.41 0.08 8.77
C ALA A 47 4.78 1.24 9.55
N ALA A 48 3.48 1.20 9.83
CA ALA A 48 2.79 2.20 10.65
C ALA A 48 3.35 2.24 12.09
N GLY A 49 3.62 1.08 12.68
CA GLY A 49 4.27 0.96 13.98
C GLY A 49 5.68 1.57 13.98
N TRP A 50 6.48 1.28 12.96
CA TRP A 50 7.83 1.84 12.81
C TRP A 50 7.79 3.36 12.67
N LEU A 51 6.95 3.89 11.77
CA LEU A 51 6.83 5.34 11.55
C LEU A 51 6.47 6.08 12.85
N ARG A 52 5.47 5.60 13.60
CA ARG A 52 5.07 6.22 14.88
C ARG A 52 6.19 6.24 15.91
N ARG A 53 6.96 5.16 16.02
CA ARG A 53 8.13 5.11 16.92
C ARG A 53 9.21 6.08 16.47
N THR A 54 9.45 6.19 15.17
CA THR A 54 10.50 7.04 14.58
C THR A 54 10.18 8.52 14.70
N VAL A 55 8.95 8.94 14.36
CA VAL A 55 8.56 10.36 14.36
C VAL A 55 8.05 10.84 15.72
N GLY A 56 7.61 9.92 16.59
CA GLY A 56 7.03 10.18 17.90
C GLY A 56 5.51 10.34 17.88
N ALA A 57 4.88 10.24 19.05
CA ALA A 57 3.42 10.17 19.20
C ALA A 57 2.65 11.36 18.60
N VAL A 58 3.22 12.56 18.64
CA VAL A 58 2.55 13.78 18.14
C VAL A 58 2.56 13.87 16.62
N ALA A 59 3.68 13.52 15.99
CA ALA A 59 3.84 13.56 14.53
C ALA A 59 3.24 12.32 13.85
N GLY A 60 3.17 11.19 14.55
CA GLY A 60 2.60 9.94 14.04
C GLY A 60 1.12 9.74 14.35
N ARG A 61 0.45 10.74 14.94
CA ARG A 61 -0.94 10.63 15.41
C ARG A 61 -1.94 10.29 14.32
N ASP A 62 -1.62 10.62 13.07
CA ASP A 62 -2.48 10.40 11.90
C ASP A 62 -2.37 8.96 11.35
N LEU A 63 -1.58 8.08 12.00
CA LEU A 63 -1.47 6.67 11.64
C LEU A 63 -2.08 5.76 12.73
N PRO A 64 -3.18 5.04 12.42
CA PRO A 64 -3.71 3.98 13.28
C PRO A 64 -2.71 2.85 13.55
N GLU A 65 -3.00 1.98 14.53
CA GLU A 65 -2.17 0.81 14.82
C GLU A 65 -2.25 -0.28 13.76
N GLU A 66 -3.46 -0.52 13.29
CA GLU A 66 -3.73 -1.48 12.23
C GLU A 66 -4.49 -0.77 11.11
N PRO A 67 -3.83 0.13 10.35
CA PRO A 67 -4.52 0.88 9.32
C PRO A 67 -4.93 -0.03 8.17
N SER A 68 -6.10 0.25 7.59
CA SER A 68 -6.41 -0.17 6.23
C SER A 68 -5.43 0.44 5.23
N GLU A 69 -5.46 -0.04 3.99
CA GLU A 69 -4.60 0.52 2.93
C GLU A 69 -4.91 1.99 2.66
N GLU A 70 -6.19 2.34 2.67
CA GLU A 70 -6.68 3.70 2.47
C GLU A 70 -6.26 4.62 3.62
N GLU A 71 -6.46 4.20 4.88
CA GLU A 71 -6.05 5.00 6.04
C GLU A 71 -4.53 5.22 6.07
N PHE A 72 -3.75 4.19 5.70
CA PHE A 72 -2.29 4.31 5.64
C PHE A 72 -1.86 5.30 4.55
N ARG A 73 -2.44 5.22 3.34
CA ARG A 73 -2.18 6.21 2.28
C ARG A 73 -2.57 7.61 2.72
N LEU A 74 -3.77 7.77 3.29
CA LEU A 74 -4.30 9.06 3.72
C LEU A 74 -3.40 9.71 4.78
N GLY A 75 -2.93 8.94 5.78
CA GLY A 75 -2.02 9.43 6.81
C GLY A 75 -0.64 9.85 6.28
N LEU A 76 -0.20 9.27 5.16
CA LEU A 76 1.08 9.61 4.50
C LEU A 76 0.96 10.69 3.41
N ARG A 77 -0.26 10.99 2.96
CA ARG A 77 -0.55 11.82 1.77
C ARG A 77 0.01 13.24 1.85
N ASN A 78 0.10 13.82 3.05
CA ASN A 78 0.66 15.17 3.25
C ASN A 78 2.19 15.21 3.32
N GLY A 79 2.86 14.04 3.24
CA GLY A 79 4.32 13.87 3.27
C GLY A 79 5.01 14.21 4.59
N GLN A 80 4.34 14.74 5.60
CA GLN A 80 4.98 15.22 6.84
C GLN A 80 5.61 14.07 7.63
N ILE A 81 4.89 12.95 7.78
CA ILE A 81 5.39 11.77 8.48
C ILE A 81 6.61 11.21 7.75
N LEU A 82 6.57 11.15 6.42
CA LEU A 82 7.66 10.66 5.58
C LEU A 82 8.92 11.52 5.71
N CYS A 83 8.80 12.85 5.53
CA CYS A 83 9.90 13.78 5.71
C CYS A 83 10.48 13.72 7.13
N SER A 84 9.60 13.66 8.14
CA SER A 84 10.02 13.57 9.54
C SER A 84 10.77 12.28 9.81
N ALA A 85 10.29 11.14 9.30
CA ALA A 85 10.94 9.85 9.46
C ALA A 85 12.31 9.83 8.78
N LEU A 86 12.40 10.37 7.56
CA LEU A 86 13.66 10.46 6.83
C LEU A 86 14.69 11.33 7.58
N ASN A 87 14.28 12.49 8.07
CA ASN A 87 15.15 13.37 8.86
C ASN A 87 15.57 12.77 10.22
N ARG A 88 14.80 11.83 10.77
CA ARG A 88 15.19 11.09 11.99
C ARG A 88 16.30 10.07 11.71
N VAL A 89 16.28 9.44 10.53
CA VAL A 89 17.26 8.44 10.12
C VAL A 89 18.51 9.10 9.52
N HIS A 90 18.31 10.10 8.67
CA HIS A 90 19.35 10.87 8.01
C HIS A 90 19.11 12.37 8.27
N PRO A 91 19.65 12.92 9.37
CA PRO A 91 19.48 14.32 9.71
C PRO A 91 19.81 15.27 8.56
N GLY A 92 18.89 16.20 8.27
CA GLY A 92 19.05 17.21 7.22
C GLY A 92 18.80 16.74 5.79
N ALA A 93 18.36 15.49 5.57
CA ALA A 93 18.03 14.99 4.24
C ALA A 93 16.92 15.82 3.56
N VAL A 94 15.86 16.15 4.30
CA VAL A 94 14.78 17.03 3.85
C VAL A 94 14.93 18.39 4.53
N GLN A 95 15.37 19.39 3.77
CA GLN A 95 15.65 20.74 4.31
C GLN A 95 14.38 21.53 4.65
N LYS A 96 13.28 21.32 3.89
CA LYS A 96 12.02 22.04 4.06
C LYS A 96 10.86 21.07 4.26
N VAL A 97 10.30 21.09 5.46
CA VAL A 97 9.06 20.37 5.82
C VAL A 97 8.00 21.40 6.18
N VAL A 98 6.91 21.42 5.41
CA VAL A 98 5.79 22.35 5.62
C VAL A 98 4.84 21.76 6.66
N THR A 99 4.67 22.43 7.81
CA THR A 99 3.69 22.07 8.85
C THR A 99 2.39 22.87 8.71
N ALA A 100 1.27 22.32 9.18
CA ALA A 100 -0.02 23.01 9.16
C ALA A 100 0.02 24.32 9.97
N ASP A 101 0.83 24.36 11.01
CA ASP A 101 1.02 25.47 11.94
C ASP A 101 1.85 26.63 11.33
N SER A 102 2.50 26.39 10.19
CA SER A 102 3.32 27.39 9.48
C SER A 102 2.49 28.35 8.61
N VAL A 103 1.17 28.17 8.57
CA VAL A 103 0.29 28.97 7.72
C VAL A 103 -0.84 29.51 8.60
N ASP A 104 -0.89 30.84 8.77
CA ASP A 104 -2.01 31.52 9.39
C ASP A 104 -3.32 31.00 8.78
N GLY A 105 -4.16 30.41 9.64
CA GLY A 105 -5.25 29.53 9.22
C GLY A 105 -6.21 30.18 8.23
N ALA A 106 -6.50 29.45 7.13
CA ALA A 106 -7.81 29.44 6.46
C ALA A 106 -7.84 28.56 5.21
N ALA A 107 -6.70 28.23 4.58
CA ALA A 107 -6.69 27.30 3.46
C ALA A 107 -5.27 26.74 3.24
N LEU A 108 -5.01 25.54 3.74
CA LEU A 108 -3.91 24.74 3.20
C LEU A 108 -4.30 24.42 1.75
N SER A 109 -3.74 25.17 0.78
CA SER A 109 -3.94 24.83 -0.63
C SER A 109 -3.40 23.41 -0.83
N ALA A 110 -4.17 22.55 -1.50
CA ALA A 110 -3.76 21.17 -1.78
C ALA A 110 -2.35 21.09 -2.42
N PHE A 111 -1.93 22.16 -3.10
CA PHE A 111 -0.61 22.34 -3.69
C PHE A 111 0.55 22.25 -2.69
N GLN A 112 0.38 22.70 -1.44
CA GLN A 112 1.42 22.67 -0.41
C GLN A 112 1.60 21.28 0.20
N TYR A 113 0.57 20.43 0.18
CA TYR A 113 0.69 19.04 0.65
C TYR A 113 1.60 18.20 -0.25
N PHE A 114 1.55 18.46 -1.56
CA PHE A 114 2.43 17.80 -2.52
C PHE A 114 3.90 18.22 -2.39
N GLU A 115 4.19 19.39 -1.81
CA GLU A 115 5.57 19.86 -1.63
C GLU A 115 6.37 18.93 -0.72
N ASN A 116 5.78 18.46 0.38
CA ASN A 116 6.48 17.56 1.30
C ASN A 116 6.75 16.19 0.66
N VAL A 117 5.77 15.61 -0.03
CA VAL A 117 5.94 14.32 -0.72
C VAL A 117 7.06 14.45 -1.76
N ARG A 118 7.04 15.50 -2.57
CA ARG A 118 8.11 15.77 -3.54
C ARG A 118 9.48 15.90 -2.86
N ASN A 119 9.57 16.68 -1.79
CA ASN A 119 10.84 16.90 -1.08
C ASN A 119 11.38 15.59 -0.48
N PHE A 120 10.50 14.74 0.07
CA PHE A 120 10.86 13.39 0.51
C PHE A 120 11.40 12.54 -0.63
N LEU A 121 10.69 12.48 -1.77
CA LEU A 121 11.09 11.63 -2.91
C LEU A 121 12.45 12.05 -3.49
N VAL A 122 12.69 13.36 -3.61
CA VAL A 122 14.00 13.88 -4.04
C VAL A 122 15.10 13.46 -3.05
N ALA A 123 14.90 13.71 -1.75
CA ALA A 123 15.90 13.38 -0.74
C ALA A 123 16.16 11.87 -0.65
N ALA A 124 15.11 11.05 -0.73
CA ALA A 124 15.21 9.60 -0.70
C ALA A 124 15.97 9.07 -1.93
N GLN A 125 15.75 9.64 -3.11
CA GLN A 125 16.49 9.32 -4.32
C GLN A 125 17.97 9.73 -4.22
N GLU A 126 18.26 10.92 -3.69
CA GLU A 126 19.64 11.42 -3.52
C GLU A 126 20.49 10.52 -2.62
N ILE A 127 19.88 9.90 -1.60
CA ILE A 127 20.56 8.94 -0.71
C ILE A 127 20.45 7.48 -1.18
N GLY A 128 19.85 7.23 -2.36
CA GLY A 128 19.80 5.92 -2.99
C GLY A 128 18.75 4.95 -2.44
N LEU A 129 17.68 5.44 -1.81
CA LEU A 129 16.56 4.59 -1.38
C LEU A 129 15.62 4.27 -2.55
N PRO A 130 15.08 3.04 -2.63
CA PRO A 130 13.99 2.74 -3.54
C PRO A 130 12.78 3.62 -3.17
N CYS A 131 12.21 4.30 -4.16
CA CYS A 131 11.12 5.25 -3.96
C CYS A 131 9.84 4.78 -4.67
N PHE A 132 8.71 5.21 -4.14
CA PHE A 132 7.38 5.10 -4.74
C PHE A 132 7.06 6.36 -5.57
N GLU A 133 5.95 6.38 -6.30
CA GLU A 133 5.49 7.55 -7.05
C GLU A 133 4.43 8.35 -6.28
N ALA A 134 4.36 9.66 -6.46
CA ALA A 134 3.36 10.48 -5.75
C ALA A 134 1.92 9.96 -5.94
N SER A 135 1.60 9.45 -7.13
CA SER A 135 0.33 8.81 -7.47
C SER A 135 -0.01 7.59 -6.64
N ASP A 136 0.97 6.90 -6.03
CA ASP A 136 0.72 5.75 -5.15
C ASP A 136 0.01 6.15 -3.84
N LEU A 137 0.07 7.44 -3.48
CA LEU A 137 -0.61 8.03 -2.32
C LEU A 137 -1.89 8.80 -2.70
N GLU A 138 -2.14 8.99 -4.00
CA GLU A 138 -3.32 9.67 -4.52
C GLU A 138 -4.45 8.67 -4.81
N GLN A 139 -5.70 9.13 -4.72
CA GLN A 139 -6.90 8.46 -5.25
C GLN A 139 -7.51 9.35 -6.32
#